data_AF-A0A6C0IG63-F1
#
_entry.id   AF-A0A6C0IG63-F1
#
_cell.length_a   1.000
_cell.length_b   1.000
_cell.length_c   1.000
_cell.angle_alpha   90.00
_cell.angle_beta   90.00
_cell.angle_gamma   90.00
#
_symmetry.space_group_name_H-M   'P 1'
#
loop_
_entity.id
_entity.type
_entity.pdbx_description
1 polymer ?
#
loop_
_entity_poly.entity_id
_entity_poly.type
_entity_poly.pdbx_seq_one_letter_code
_entity_poly.pdbx_strand_id
1 'polypeptide(L)'
;MKALRGDLIFSYWIYVWYLLYIFNYTTYNPKIALMIGLVDNIIMLFLMLYYNTPKRTLLIFVLVNTLIKVVPLYYLRKDNDAVKWKDIYFTCILFIIFVLWLHLNKQNLVGNVKMIYDSLLYGKDKTPVMALINNIENHFKNIQIF
;
A
#
# COMPACT_ATOMS: atom_id res chain seq x y z
N MET A 1 2.30 -0.19 -20.93
CA MET A 1 2.50 -1.20 -19.86
C MET A 1 1.31 -1.14 -18.91
N LYS A 2 0.73 -2.29 -18.57
CA LYS A 2 -0.42 -2.39 -17.67
C LYS A 2 -0.03 -1.95 -16.24
N ALA A 3 -0.95 -1.32 -15.53
CA ALA A 3 -0.77 -0.98 -14.11
C ALA A 3 -0.55 -2.24 -13.28
N LEU A 4 0.19 -2.10 -12.17
CA LEU A 4 0.37 -3.20 -11.23
C LEU A 4 -0.99 -3.54 -10.60
N ARG A 5 -1.29 -4.83 -10.45
CA ARG A 5 -2.51 -5.25 -9.73
C ARG A 5 -2.33 -5.00 -8.23
N GLY A 6 -3.40 -4.59 -7.56
CA GLY A 6 -3.35 -4.27 -6.13
C GLY A 6 -2.96 -5.45 -5.24
N ASP A 7 -3.36 -6.67 -5.58
CA ASP A 7 -3.01 -7.88 -4.82
C ASP A 7 -1.51 -8.20 -4.85
N LEU A 8 -0.74 -7.56 -5.72
CA LEU A 8 0.72 -7.70 -5.79
C LEU A 8 1.46 -6.71 -4.87
N ILE A 9 0.73 -5.93 -4.08
CA ILE A 9 1.26 -4.91 -3.17
C ILE A 9 1.02 -5.34 -1.73
N PHE A 10 2.10 -5.61 -0.99
CA PHE A 10 2.01 -6.10 0.39
C PHE A 10 1.29 -5.15 1.34
N SER A 11 1.40 -3.83 1.14
CA SER A 11 0.67 -2.84 1.95
C SER A 11 -0.86 -3.05 1.91
N TYR A 12 -1.42 -3.56 0.82
CA TYR A 12 -2.86 -3.83 0.72
C TYR A 12 -3.25 -5.11 1.47
N TRP A 13 -2.35 -6.10 1.54
CA TRP A 13 -2.55 -7.29 2.38
C TRP A 13 -2.62 -6.92 3.86
N ILE A 14 -1.72 -6.05 4.31
CA ILE A 14 -1.73 -5.53 5.69
C ILE A 14 -3.03 -4.78 5.96
N TYR A 15 -3.53 -4.01 5.00
CA TYR A 15 -4.80 -3.28 5.15
C TYR A 15 -6.00 -4.22 5.23
N VAL A 16 -6.06 -5.24 4.39
CA VAL A 16 -7.11 -6.28 4.47
C VAL A 16 -7.05 -7.00 5.81
N TRP A 17 -5.85 -7.36 6.29
CA TRP A 17 -5.67 -7.94 7.62
C TRP A 17 -6.18 -7.00 8.73
N TYR A 18 -5.91 -5.70 8.62
CA TYR A 18 -6.46 -4.71 9.55
C TYR A 18 -7.99 -4.68 9.57
N LEU A 19 -8.64 -4.72 8.40
CA LEU A 19 -10.10 -4.81 8.34
C LEU A 19 -10.60 -6.09 9.01
N LEU A 20 -9.97 -7.25 8.73
CA LEU A 20 -10.32 -8.51 9.37
C LEU A 20 -10.18 -8.46 10.90
N TYR A 21 -9.15 -7.75 11.40
CA TYR A 21 -8.94 -7.56 12.84
C TYR A 21 -10.06 -6.72 13.47
N ILE A 22 -10.43 -5.59 12.87
CA ILE A 22 -11.53 -4.74 13.39
C ILE A 22 -12.88 -5.46 13.37
N PHE A 23 -13.13 -6.28 12.35
CA PHE A 23 -14.33 -7.09 12.28
C PHE A 23 -14.28 -8.36 13.15
N ASN A 24 -13.24 -8.53 13.98
CA ASN A 24 -13.04 -9.66 14.89
C ASN A 24 -12.94 -11.04 14.19
N TYR A 25 -12.57 -11.08 12.91
CA TYR A 25 -12.28 -12.34 12.20
C TYR A 25 -10.91 -12.92 12.57
N THR A 26 -10.02 -12.10 13.14
CA THR A 26 -8.70 -12.51 13.61
C THR A 26 -8.37 -11.84 14.92
N THR A 27 -7.63 -12.55 15.77
CA THR A 27 -7.15 -12.04 17.08
C THR A 27 -5.71 -11.54 17.02
N TYR A 28 -5.09 -11.53 15.84
CA TYR A 28 -3.72 -11.09 15.62
C TYR A 28 -3.68 -9.62 15.22
N ASN A 29 -2.93 -8.81 15.96
CA ASN A 29 -2.91 -7.36 15.81
C ASN A 29 -1.96 -6.91 14.68
N PRO A 30 -2.42 -6.16 13.65
CA PRO A 30 -1.60 -5.72 12.51
C PRO A 30 -0.68 -4.52 12.81
N LYS A 31 -0.69 -3.99 14.04
CA LYS A 31 -0.01 -2.73 14.41
C LYS A 31 1.47 -2.69 14.05
N ILE A 32 2.24 -3.77 14.29
CA ILE A 32 3.67 -3.81 13.90
C ILE A 32 3.84 -3.74 12.38
N ALA A 33 3.07 -4.51 11.62
CA ALA A 33 3.16 -4.50 10.17
C ALA A 33 2.81 -3.11 9.59
N LEU A 34 1.79 -2.45 10.15
CA LEU A 34 1.42 -1.08 9.81
C LEU A 34 2.51 -0.07 10.17
N MET A 35 3.16 -0.21 11.33
CA MET A 35 4.29 0.65 11.74
C MET A 35 5.48 0.51 10.79
N ILE A 36 5.89 -0.72 10.47
CA ILE A 36 6.99 -0.98 9.53
C ILE A 36 6.66 -0.36 8.16
N GLY A 37 5.43 -0.58 7.67
CA GLY A 37 4.99 -0.01 6.40
C GLY A 37 4.87 1.52 6.42
N LEU A 38 4.66 2.14 7.57
CA LEU A 38 4.67 3.60 7.71
C LEU A 38 6.09 4.15 7.63
N VAL A 39 7.07 3.48 8.26
CA VAL A 39 8.50 3.87 8.16
C VAL A 39 8.96 3.81 6.71
N ASP A 40 8.64 2.73 5.99
CA ASP A 40 8.96 2.58 4.56
C ASP A 40 8.38 3.73 3.71
N ASN A 41 7.13 4.12 3.98
CA ASN A 41 6.50 5.25 3.31
C ASN A 41 7.14 6.60 3.61
N ILE A 42 7.61 6.81 4.84
CA ILE A 42 8.31 8.04 5.21
C ILE A 42 9.61 8.14 4.42
N ILE A 43 10.37 7.05 4.33
CA ILE A 43 11.58 6.98 3.50
C ILE A 43 11.24 7.28 2.03
N MET A 44 10.19 6.65 1.50
CA MET A 44 9.71 6.90 0.15
C MET A 44 9.32 8.38 -0.07
N LEU A 45 8.63 9.01 0.89
CA LEU A 45 8.24 10.41 0.79
C LEU A 45 9.45 11.32 0.68
N PHE A 46 10.49 11.07 1.48
CA PHE A 46 11.76 11.82 1.37
C PHE A 46 12.41 11.62 0.00
N LEU A 47 12.40 10.39 -0.54
CA LEU A 47 12.91 10.14 -1.89
C LEU A 47 12.07 10.89 -2.94
N MET A 48 10.75 10.87 -2.88
CA MET A 48 9.89 11.62 -3.81
C MET A 48 10.16 13.12 -3.79
N LEU A 49 10.40 13.69 -2.61
CA LEU A 49 10.80 15.09 -2.46
C LEU A 49 12.18 15.36 -3.08
N TYR A 50 13.16 14.47 -2.84
CA TYR A 50 14.50 14.59 -3.40
C TYR A 50 14.52 14.49 -4.94
N TYR A 51 13.70 13.61 -5.52
CA TYR A 51 13.60 13.41 -6.97
C TYR A 51 12.63 14.39 -7.67
N ASN A 52 12.10 15.40 -6.96
CA ASN A 52 11.16 16.38 -7.49
C ASN A 52 9.95 15.76 -8.21
N THR A 53 9.40 14.70 -7.62
CA THR A 53 8.22 14.02 -8.14
C THR A 53 7.04 15.00 -8.33
N PRO A 54 6.21 14.84 -9.39
CA PRO A 54 5.07 15.72 -9.62
C PRO A 54 4.14 15.86 -8.41
N LYS A 55 3.68 17.09 -8.13
CA LYS A 55 2.83 17.42 -6.97
C LYS A 55 1.57 16.55 -6.89
N ARG A 56 0.95 16.22 -8.03
CA ARG A 56 -0.22 15.32 -8.13
C ARG A 56 0.08 13.93 -7.55
N THR A 57 1.20 13.34 -7.97
CA THR A 57 1.67 12.02 -7.53
C THR A 57 1.97 12.03 -6.03
N LEU A 58 2.61 13.10 -5.54
CA LEU A 58 2.91 13.28 -4.11
C LEU A 58 1.63 13.38 -3.26
N LEU A 59 0.65 14.18 -3.69
CA LEU A 59 -0.64 14.32 -2.99
C LEU A 59 -1.38 12.98 -2.92
N ILE A 60 -1.50 12.27 -4.05
CA ILE A 60 -2.14 10.94 -4.09
C ILE A 60 -1.40 9.96 -3.18
N PHE A 61 -0.07 9.95 -3.21
CA PHE A 61 0.73 9.10 -2.35
C PHE A 61 0.46 9.36 -0.86
N VAL A 62 0.47 10.64 -0.43
CA VAL A 62 0.19 11.01 0.96
C VAL A 62 -1.22 10.63 1.36
N LEU A 63 -2.22 10.90 0.51
CA LEU A 63 -3.62 10.61 0.79
C LEU A 63 -3.84 9.10 0.96
N VAL A 64 -3.40 8.29 -0.01
CA VAL A 64 -3.58 6.83 0.01
C VAL A 64 -2.88 6.22 1.21
N ASN A 65 -1.64 6.63 1.50
CA ASN A 65 -0.90 6.08 2.63
C ASN A 65 -1.42 6.54 3.99
N THR A 66 -2.01 7.74 4.06
CA THR A 66 -2.74 8.19 5.24
C THR A 66 -3.94 7.28 5.51
N LEU A 67 -4.74 6.98 4.50
CA LEU A 67 -5.92 6.11 4.63
C LEU A 67 -5.55 4.66 4.96
N ILE A 68 -4.49 4.14 4.33
CA ILE A 68 -4.11 2.72 4.45
C ILE A 68 -3.28 2.44 5.70
N LYS A 69 -2.55 3.44 6.25
CA LYS A 69 -1.63 3.20 7.37
C LYS A 69 -1.90 4.11 8.56
N VAL A 70 -1.97 5.42 8.35
CA VAL A 70 -2.09 6.39 9.45
C VAL A 70 -3.44 6.26 10.15
N VAL A 71 -4.54 6.17 9.40
CA VAL A 71 -5.88 5.99 9.97
C VAL A 71 -5.99 4.66 10.74
N PRO A 72 -5.56 3.51 10.19
CA PRO A 72 -5.48 2.26 10.94
C PRO A 72 -4.65 2.33 12.21
N LEU A 73 -3.46 2.93 12.17
CA LEU A 73 -2.61 3.08 13.35
C LEU A 73 -3.25 3.99 14.41
N TYR A 74 -3.93 5.05 13.99
CA TYR A 74 -4.67 5.92 14.91
C TYR A 74 -5.81 5.15 15.60
N TYR A 75 -6.54 4.30 14.87
CA TYR A 75 -7.58 3.46 15.45
C TYR A 75 -7.00 2.45 16.45
N LEU A 76 -5.96 1.72 16.06
CA LEU A 76 -5.25 0.74 16.91
C LEU A 76 -4.44 1.36 18.05
N ARG A 77 -4.38 2.69 18.14
CA ARG A 77 -3.81 3.38 19.31
C ARG A 77 -4.75 3.28 20.51
N LYS A 78 -6.06 3.25 20.29
CA LYS A 78 -7.06 3.13 21.35
C LYS A 78 -7.09 1.73 21.96
N ASP A 79 -6.72 0.73 21.18
CA ASP A 79 -6.44 -0.61 21.69
C ASP A 79 -5.21 -0.56 22.60
N ASN A 80 -5.46 -0.72 23.90
CA ASN A 80 -4.41 -0.82 24.93
C ASN A 80 -3.66 -2.15 24.88
N ASP A 81 -4.04 -3.06 23.99
CA ASP A 81 -3.32 -4.32 23.80
C ASP A 81 -1.92 -4.04 23.25
N ALA A 82 -0.93 -4.33 24.10
CA ALA A 82 0.46 -4.36 23.70
C ALA A 82 0.65 -5.41 22.60
N VAL A 83 1.54 -5.14 21.65
CA VAL A 83 1.82 -6.09 20.58
C VAL A 83 2.50 -7.31 21.18
N LYS A 84 1.93 -8.49 20.89
CA LYS A 84 2.40 -9.77 21.43
C LYS A 84 3.27 -10.48 20.39
N TRP A 85 4.12 -11.40 20.85
CA TRP A 85 4.96 -12.23 19.96
C TRP A 85 4.16 -12.98 18.89
N LYS A 86 2.94 -13.43 19.22
CA LYS A 86 2.02 -14.06 18.25
C LYS A 86 1.70 -13.17 17.04
N ASP A 87 1.64 -11.85 17.23
CA ASP A 87 1.33 -10.90 16.16
C ASP A 87 2.53 -10.74 15.21
N ILE A 88 3.75 -10.82 15.76
CA ILE A 88 4.99 -10.84 14.98
C ILE A 88 5.07 -12.12 14.16
N TYR A 89 4.81 -13.28 14.76
CA TYR A 89 4.78 -14.55 14.02
C TYR A 89 3.74 -14.53 12.90
N PHE A 90 2.54 -14.00 13.16
CA PHE A 90 1.52 -13.86 12.14
C PHE A 90 1.95 -12.93 11.00
N THR A 91 2.66 -11.83 11.31
CA THR A 91 3.22 -10.93 10.28
C THR A 91 4.21 -11.67 9.38
N CYS A 92 5.11 -12.48 9.96
CA CYS A 92 6.06 -13.28 9.20
C CYS A 92 5.36 -14.33 8.33
N ILE A 93 4.36 -15.03 8.87
CA ILE A 93 3.56 -16.02 8.13
C ILE A 93 2.82 -15.35 6.96
N LEU A 94 2.17 -14.20 7.21
CA LEU A 94 1.47 -13.44 6.18
C LEU A 94 2.42 -13.00 5.06
N PHE A 95 3.64 -12.59 5.42
CA PHE A 95 4.66 -12.25 4.43
C PHE A 95 5.10 -13.45 3.59
N ILE A 96 5.29 -14.63 4.20
CA ILE A 96 5.58 -15.87 3.46
C ILE A 96 4.45 -16.23 2.50
N ILE A 97 3.19 -16.15 2.97
CA ILE A 97 2.00 -16.37 2.12
C ILE A 97 1.98 -15.40 0.95
N PHE A 98 2.30 -14.13 1.19
CA PHE A 98 2.39 -13.13 0.12
C PHE A 98 3.49 -13.46 -0.89
N VAL A 99 4.67 -13.87 -0.45
CA VAL A 99 5.76 -14.28 -1.36
C VAL A 99 5.35 -15.50 -2.20
N LEU A 100 4.69 -16.48 -1.58
CA LEU A 100 4.14 -17.64 -2.30
C LEU A 100 3.08 -17.21 -3.32
N TRP A 101 2.19 -16.27 -2.96
CA TRP A 101 1.20 -15.70 -3.88
C TRP A 101 1.85 -15.04 -5.10
N LEU A 102 2.93 -14.28 -4.90
CA LEU A 102 3.71 -13.70 -5.99
C LEU A 102 4.30 -14.77 -6.90
N HIS A 103 4.86 -15.83 -6.32
CA HIS A 103 5.43 -16.95 -7.06
C HIS A 103 4.38 -17.65 -7.93
N LEU A 104 3.19 -17.95 -7.38
CA LEU A 104 2.08 -18.54 -8.11
C LEU A 104 1.60 -17.65 -9.28
N ASN A 105 1.68 -16.33 -9.13
CA ASN A 105 1.32 -15.37 -10.17
C ASN A 105 2.47 -15.05 -11.13
N LYS A 106 3.60 -15.79 -11.07
CA LYS A 106 4.81 -15.57 -11.88
C LYS A 106 5.35 -14.13 -11.76
N GLN A 107 5.21 -13.52 -10.59
CA GLN A 107 5.70 -12.18 -10.29
C GLN A 107 6.92 -12.26 -9.38
N ASN A 108 7.80 -11.25 -9.47
CA ASN A 108 8.96 -11.11 -8.59
C ASN A 108 8.74 -9.96 -7.61
N LEU A 109 8.99 -10.20 -6.32
CA LEU A 109 8.93 -9.19 -5.27
C LEU A 109 9.75 -7.94 -5.63
N VAL A 110 11.02 -8.14 -6.00
CA VAL A 110 11.94 -7.05 -6.32
C VAL A 110 11.46 -6.27 -7.55
N GLY A 111 10.93 -6.99 -8.56
CA GLY A 111 10.35 -6.38 -9.75
C GLY A 111 9.15 -5.49 -9.43
N ASN A 112 8.24 -5.98 -8.58
CA ASN A 112 7.06 -5.24 -8.15
C ASN A 112 7.43 -4.00 -7.34
N VAL A 113 8.34 -4.14 -6.37
CA VAL A 113 8.86 -3.02 -5.59
C VAL A 113 9.51 -1.97 -6.50
N LYS A 114 10.39 -2.39 -7.41
CA LYS A 114 11.02 -1.48 -8.38
C LYS A 114 9.98 -0.75 -9.23
N MET A 115 8.96 -1.45 -9.72
CA MET A 115 7.88 -0.83 -10.50
C MET A 115 7.11 0.23 -9.70
N ILE A 116 6.85 -0.02 -8.41
CA ILE A 116 6.20 0.95 -7.51
C ILE A 116 7.11 2.15 -7.30
N TYR A 117 8.39 1.93 -7.01
CA TYR A 117 9.37 3.01 -6.79
C TYR A 117 9.53 3.87 -8.04
N ASP A 118 9.75 3.26 -9.21
CA ASP A 118 9.86 3.98 -10.47
C ASP A 118 8.57 4.73 -10.83
N SER A 119 7.41 4.17 -10.44
CA SER A 119 6.10 4.79 -10.62
C SER A 119 5.94 6.04 -9.77
N LEU A 120 6.32 5.96 -8.49
CA LEU A 120 6.23 7.06 -7.56
C LEU A 120 7.27 8.14 -7.86
N LEU A 121 8.54 7.79 -8.01
CA LEU A 121 9.62 8.76 -8.19
C LEU A 121 9.49 9.53 -9.52
N TYR A 122 9.22 8.82 -10.62
CA TYR A 122 9.15 9.41 -11.95
C TYR A 122 7.72 9.73 -12.42
N GLY A 123 6.74 9.68 -11.51
CA GLY A 123 5.34 10.01 -11.82
C GLY A 123 4.73 9.15 -12.92
N LYS A 124 5.20 7.91 -13.11
CA LYS A 124 4.58 6.98 -14.06
C LYS A 124 3.34 6.45 -13.37
N ASP A 125 2.13 6.69 -13.86
CA ASP A 125 0.86 6.31 -13.19
C ASP A 125 0.57 4.80 -13.22
N LYS A 126 1.53 3.98 -12.76
CA LYS A 126 1.48 2.51 -12.78
C LYS A 126 1.02 1.90 -11.46
N THR A 127 0.92 2.68 -10.39
CA THR A 127 0.28 2.22 -9.15
C THR A 127 -1.23 2.07 -9.35
N PRO A 128 -1.89 1.12 -8.67
CA PRO A 128 -3.32 0.82 -8.86
C PRO A 128 -4.22 2.05 -8.74
N VAL A 129 -4.00 2.89 -7.71
CA VAL A 129 -4.84 4.07 -7.46
C VAL A 129 -4.61 5.15 -8.51
N MET A 130 -3.36 5.41 -8.91
CA MET A 130 -3.07 6.40 -9.96
C MET A 130 -3.65 5.98 -11.31
N ALA A 131 -3.55 4.70 -11.65
CA ALA A 131 -4.18 4.15 -12.85
C ALA A 131 -5.70 4.29 -12.82
N LEU A 132 -6.33 4.05 -11.68
CA LEU A 132 -7.78 4.22 -11.49
C LEU A 132 -8.19 5.69 -11.67
N ILE A 133 -7.49 6.63 -11.05
CA ILE A 133 -7.77 8.07 -11.18
C ILE A 133 -7.61 8.52 -12.64
N ASN A 134 -6.56 8.11 -13.32
CA ASN A 134 -6.36 8.42 -14.73
C ASN A 134 -7.48 7.87 -15.63
N ASN A 135 -7.93 6.64 -15.38
CA ASN A 135 -9.03 6.06 -16.14
C ASN A 135 -10.33 6.84 -15.95
N ILE A 136 -10.62 7.27 -14.72
CA ILE A 136 -11.77 8.11 -14.41
C ILE A 136 -11.66 9.47 -15.12
N GLU A 137 -10.50 10.14 -15.02
CA GLU A 137 -10.26 11.44 -15.65
C GLU A 137 -10.43 11.37 -17.17
N ASN A 138 -9.88 10.33 -17.80
CA ASN A 138 -10.02 10.11 -19.23
C ASN A 138 -11.48 9.85 -19.64
N HIS A 139 -12.24 9.11 -18.81
CA HIS A 139 -13.66 8.88 -19.06
C HIS A 139 -14.46 10.18 -19.03
N PHE A 140 -14.23 11.06 -18.04
CA PHE A 140 -14.89 12.36 -17.96
C PHE A 140 -14.51 13.32 -19.10
N LYS A 141 -13.23 13.34 -19.51
CA LYS A 141 -12.79 14.12 -20.66
C LYS A 141 -13.51 13.70 -21.96
N ASN A 142 -13.74 12.41 -22.13
CA ASN A 142 -14.47 11.90 -23.31
C ASN A 142 -15.97 12.26 -23.29
N ILE A 143 -16.56 12.47 -22.10
CA ILE A 143 -17.97 12.87 -21.96
C ILE A 143 -18.15 14.38 -22.26
N GLN A 144 -17.16 15.22 -21.93
CA GLN A 144 -17.23 16.68 -22.14
C GLN A 144 -16.96 17.14 -23.59
N ILE A 145 -16.70 16.21 -24.53
CA ILE A 145 -16.48 16.50 -25.95
C ILE A 145 -17.81 16.40 -26.76
N PHE A 146 -18.95 16.24 -26.09
CA PHE A 146 -20.30 16.32 -26.68
C PHE A 146 -21.08 17.53 -26.17
#